data_AF-A0A6A0HAZ6-F1
#
_entry.id   AF-A0A6A0HAZ6-F1
#
_cell.length_a   1.000
_cell.length_b   1.000
_cell.length_c   1.000
_cell.angle_alpha   90.00
_cell.angle_beta   90.00
_cell.angle_gamma   90.00
#
_symmetry.space_group_name_H-M   'P 1'
#
loop_
_entity.id
_entity.type
_entity.pdbx_description
1 polymer ?
#
loop_
_entity_poly.entity_id
_entity_poly.type
_entity_poly.pdbx_seq_one_letter_code
_entity_poly.pdbx_strand_id
1 'polypeptide(L)'
;MTSQPLKRVFGLILALGNYMNGGNRQRGQADGFGLEILPKLKDVKSSQNSFTLLHFIVIKYIQKYEGEDAGTDKVELPTPDPYVAEKVANFKFEDLQAELKSLAANLKDCEVRVGRVVERSDEAHREPFQGKMNEFLASATTDLQQEGEALRRCQKK
;
A
#
# COMPACT_ATOMS: atom_id res chain seq x y z
N MET A 1 -0.27 0.96 11.71
CA MET A 1 0.58 -0.25 11.68
C MET A 1 0.06 -1.32 12.65
N THR A 2 -0.71 -2.28 12.14
CA THR A 2 -1.37 -3.34 12.94
C THR A 2 -0.70 -4.71 12.82
N SER A 3 0.18 -4.93 11.82
CA SER A 3 0.87 -6.21 11.61
C SER A 3 1.78 -6.56 12.81
N GLN A 4 1.38 -7.59 13.56
CA GLN A 4 2.19 -8.15 14.65
C GLN A 4 3.46 -8.85 14.15
N PRO A 5 3.43 -9.63 13.05
CA PRO A 5 4.65 -10.20 12.46
C PRO A 5 5.71 -9.14 12.14
N LEU A 6 5.31 -8.03 11.51
CA LEU A 6 6.24 -6.95 11.17
C LEU A 6 6.85 -6.28 12.41
N LYS A 7 6.03 -6.06 13.45
CA LYS A 7 6.51 -5.54 14.75
C LYS A 7 7.54 -6.48 15.39
N ARG A 8 7.35 -7.80 15.29
CA ARG A 8 8.30 -8.79 15.79
C ARG A 8 9.63 -8.73 15.05
N VAL A 9 9.61 -8.56 13.71
CA VAL A 9 10.83 -8.34 12.92
C VAL A 9 11.56 -7.08 13.36
N PHE A 10 10.87 -5.96 13.51
CA PHE A 10 11.48 -4.72 14.01
C PHE A 10 12.02 -4.87 15.44
N GLY A 11 11.30 -5.56 16.32
CA GLY A 11 11.76 -5.87 17.68
C GLY A 11 13.04 -6.70 17.69
N LEU A 12 13.16 -7.71 16.81
CA LEU A 12 14.40 -8.48 16.67
C LEU A 12 15.56 -7.60 16.19
N ILE A 13 15.33 -6.78 15.16
CA ILE A 13 16.35 -5.86 14.64
C ILE A 13 16.82 -4.89 15.73
N LEU A 14 15.89 -4.31 16.48
CA LEU A 14 16.19 -3.37 17.57
C LEU A 14 16.99 -4.05 18.68
N ALA A 15 16.57 -5.23 19.13
CA ALA A 15 17.24 -5.98 20.19
C ALA A 15 18.68 -6.37 19.79
N LEU A 16 18.85 -6.89 18.57
CA LEU A 16 20.17 -7.26 18.05
C LEU A 16 21.06 -6.03 17.85
N GLY A 17 20.53 -4.94 17.29
CA GLY A 17 21.25 -3.68 17.13
C GLY A 17 21.71 -3.11 18.47
N ASN A 18 20.86 -3.11 19.49
CA ASN A 18 21.21 -2.67 20.85
C ASN A 18 22.29 -3.53 21.48
N TYR A 19 22.23 -4.85 21.29
CA TYR A 19 23.27 -5.76 21.79
C TYR A 19 24.61 -5.53 21.09
N MET A 20 24.61 -5.46 19.76
CA MET A 20 25.84 -5.30 18.96
C MET A 20 26.51 -3.93 19.15
N ASN A 21 25.73 -2.88 19.42
CA ASN A 21 26.25 -1.53 19.68
C ASN A 21 26.36 -1.21 21.18
N GLY A 22 26.31 -2.23 22.05
CA GLY A 22 26.46 -2.05 23.50
C GLY A 22 27.73 -1.28 23.86
N GLY A 23 27.60 -0.31 24.78
CA GLY A 23 28.70 0.58 25.18
C GLY A 23 28.85 1.84 24.31
N ASN A 24 28.19 1.92 23.15
CA ASN A 24 28.11 3.15 22.38
C ASN A 24 26.86 3.94 22.78
N ARG A 25 27.02 5.06 23.48
CA ARG A 25 25.90 5.88 24.00
C ARG A 25 25.01 6.50 22.91
N GLN A 26 25.49 6.60 21.66
CA GLN A 26 24.72 7.14 20.53
C GLN A 26 24.05 6.06 19.67
N ARG A 27 24.50 4.79 19.76
CA ARG A 27 24.05 3.70 18.88
C ARG A 27 23.50 2.47 19.61
N GLY A 28 23.80 2.32 20.89
CA GLY A 28 23.19 1.37 21.79
C GLY A 28 22.10 2.03 22.64
N GLN A 29 21.22 1.22 23.23
CA GLN A 29 20.06 1.67 24.02
C GLN A 29 19.08 2.55 23.23
N ALA A 30 18.90 2.26 21.94
CA ALA A 30 17.89 2.92 21.12
C ALA A 30 16.49 2.37 21.41
N ASP A 31 15.48 3.24 21.31
CA ASP A 31 14.05 2.88 21.36
C ASP A 31 13.46 2.59 19.97
N GLY A 32 14.25 2.82 18.92
CA GLY A 32 13.86 2.61 17.53
C GLY A 32 15.02 2.87 16.57
N PHE A 33 14.75 2.70 15.28
CA PHE A 33 15.71 2.96 14.21
C PHE A 33 14.97 3.50 12.99
N GLY A 34 15.66 4.27 12.16
CA GLY A 34 15.13 4.70 10.87
C GLY A 34 15.08 3.53 9.88
N LEU A 35 14.04 3.45 9.05
CA LEU A 35 13.82 2.33 8.12
C LEU A 35 14.89 2.24 7.01
N GLU A 36 15.65 3.31 6.79
CA GLU A 36 16.79 3.36 5.87
C GLU A 36 17.94 2.40 6.24
N ILE A 37 17.91 1.83 7.45
CA ILE A 37 18.87 0.80 7.85
C ILE A 37 18.53 -0.58 7.28
N LEU A 38 17.28 -0.86 6.92
CA LEU A 38 16.83 -2.20 6.54
C LEU A 38 17.65 -2.80 5.39
N PRO A 39 17.97 -2.05 4.31
CA PRO A 39 18.83 -2.56 3.24
C PRO A 39 20.25 -2.89 3.68
N LYS A 40 20.75 -2.26 4.76
CA LYS A 40 22.12 -2.42 5.28
C LYS A 40 22.31 -3.68 6.12
N LEU A 41 21.22 -4.33 6.55
CA LEU A 41 21.28 -5.57 7.34
C LEU A 41 21.98 -6.70 6.59
N LYS A 42 21.97 -6.68 5.26
CA LYS A 42 22.69 -7.64 4.41
C LYS A 42 24.21 -7.41 4.39
N ASP A 43 24.64 -6.19 4.71
CA ASP A 43 26.05 -5.78 4.63
C ASP A 43 26.80 -6.07 5.93
N VAL A 44 26.09 -6.25 7.05
CA VAL A 44 26.67 -6.64 8.33
C VAL A 44 26.89 -8.15 8.35
N LYS A 45 28.16 -8.57 8.44
CA LYS A 45 28.54 -9.97 8.28
C LYS A 45 29.11 -10.56 9.57
N SER A 46 28.98 -11.87 9.69
CA SER A 46 29.70 -12.67 10.69
C SER A 46 31.21 -12.53 10.52
N SER A 47 31.96 -12.83 11.58
CA SER A 47 33.43 -12.81 11.57
C SER A 47 34.05 -13.70 10.48
N GLN A 48 33.36 -14.79 10.11
CA GLN A 48 33.79 -15.72 9.07
C GLN A 48 33.25 -15.36 7.67
N ASN A 49 32.51 -14.25 7.53
CA ASN A 49 31.92 -13.79 6.27
C ASN A 49 31.00 -14.83 5.57
N SER A 50 30.55 -15.86 6.29
CA SER A 50 29.70 -16.95 5.77
C SER A 50 28.21 -16.65 5.86
N PHE A 51 27.83 -15.73 6.74
CA PHE A 51 26.43 -15.36 7.00
C PHE A 51 26.29 -13.89 7.39
N THR A 52 25.12 -13.30 7.14
CA THR A 52 24.84 -11.88 7.42
C THR A 52 23.85 -11.71 8.56
N LEU A 53 23.75 -10.50 9.11
CA LEU A 53 22.78 -10.15 10.14
C LEU A 53 21.35 -10.36 9.65
N LEU A 54 21.04 -10.01 8.39
CA LEU A 54 19.74 -10.26 7.79
C LEU A 54 19.37 -11.75 7.86
N HIS A 55 20.27 -12.63 7.44
CA HIS A 55 19.99 -14.05 7.50
C HIS A 55 19.82 -14.54 8.95
N PHE A 56 20.58 -13.98 9.91
CA PHE A 56 20.44 -14.32 11.33
C PHE A 56 19.08 -13.90 11.91
N ILE A 57 18.58 -12.73 11.52
CA ILE A 57 17.24 -12.26 11.89
C ILE A 57 16.17 -13.22 11.36
N VAL A 58 16.26 -13.66 10.11
CA VAL A 58 15.31 -14.61 9.51
C VAL A 58 15.30 -15.92 10.30
N ILE A 59 16.47 -16.50 10.57
CA ILE A 59 16.57 -17.73 11.38
C ILE A 59 15.93 -17.53 12.76
N LYS A 60 16.24 -16.41 13.43
CA LYS A 60 15.69 -16.13 14.77
C LYS A 60 14.20 -15.87 14.77
N TYR A 61 13.66 -15.30 13.70
CA TYR A 61 12.23 -15.12 13.54
C TYR A 61 11.53 -16.48 13.45
N ILE A 62 11.98 -17.34 12.53
CA ILE A 62 11.42 -18.68 12.31
C ILE A 62 11.46 -19.50 13.61
N GLN A 63 12.65 -19.56 14.25
CA GLN A 63 12.85 -20.30 15.50
C GLN A 63 11.94 -19.84 16.64
N LYS A 64 11.60 -18.55 16.70
CA LYS A 64 10.86 -17.97 17.83
C LYS A 64 9.35 -17.89 17.60
N TYR A 65 8.92 -17.74 16.34
CA TYR A 65 7.54 -17.36 16.04
C TYR A 65 6.80 -18.31 15.10
N GLU A 66 7.50 -19.15 14.33
CA GLU A 66 6.88 -20.08 13.37
C GLU A 66 6.83 -21.52 13.89
N GLY A 67 7.79 -21.92 14.74
CA GLY A 67 7.75 -23.21 15.44
C GLY A 67 7.64 -24.40 14.50
N GLU A 68 6.67 -25.28 14.75
CA GLU A 68 6.42 -26.50 13.96
C GLU A 68 5.84 -26.23 12.57
N ASP A 69 5.19 -25.07 12.37
CA ASP A 69 4.59 -24.70 11.08
C ASP A 69 5.62 -24.07 10.12
N ALA A 70 6.87 -23.87 10.55
CA ALA A 70 7.95 -23.30 9.75
C ALA A 70 8.13 -24.03 8.40
N GLY A 71 8.13 -23.27 7.30
CA GLY A 71 8.26 -23.82 5.95
C GLY A 71 7.00 -24.47 5.38
N THR A 72 5.86 -24.31 6.04
CA THR A 72 4.54 -24.73 5.53
C THR A 72 3.72 -23.55 5.03
N ASP A 73 2.67 -23.82 4.25
CA ASP A 73 1.75 -22.81 3.73
C ASP A 73 0.91 -22.10 4.81
N LYS A 74 1.00 -22.56 6.07
CA LYS A 74 0.29 -21.93 7.21
C LYS A 74 1.01 -20.69 7.72
N VAL A 75 2.27 -20.49 7.37
CA VAL A 75 3.06 -19.34 7.79
C VAL A 75 2.79 -18.16 6.85
N GLU A 76 2.26 -17.08 7.39
CA GLU A 76 2.16 -15.82 6.67
C GLU A 76 3.52 -15.10 6.66
N LEU A 77 3.83 -14.43 5.55
CA LEU A 77 5.03 -13.62 5.44
C LEU A 77 5.02 -12.52 6.53
N PRO A 78 6.13 -12.35 7.27
CA PRO A 78 6.18 -11.35 8.33
C PRO A 78 6.27 -9.92 7.82
N THR A 79 6.55 -9.77 6.53
CA THR A 79 6.60 -8.51 5.79
C THR A 79 5.50 -8.49 4.74
N PRO A 80 5.06 -7.30 4.27
CA PRO A 80 4.19 -7.21 3.12
C PRO A 80 4.75 -7.99 1.93
N ASP A 81 3.84 -8.52 1.12
CA ASP A 81 4.21 -9.17 -0.14
C ASP A 81 5.09 -8.23 -0.98
N PRO A 82 6.26 -8.69 -1.48
CA PRO A 82 7.19 -7.85 -2.23
C PRO A 82 6.57 -7.21 -3.48
N TYR A 83 5.69 -7.93 -4.19
CA TYR A 83 5.04 -7.42 -5.39
C TYR A 83 4.06 -6.29 -5.04
N VAL A 84 3.30 -6.45 -3.95
CA VAL A 84 2.41 -5.39 -3.45
C VAL A 84 3.22 -4.18 -3.00
N ALA A 85 4.30 -4.39 -2.25
CA ALA A 85 5.16 -3.32 -1.76
C ALA A 85 5.81 -2.53 -2.91
N GLU A 86 6.31 -3.21 -3.94
CA GLU A 86 6.91 -2.58 -5.12
C GLU A 86 5.87 -1.77 -5.92
N LYS A 87 4.67 -2.34 -6.12
CA LYS A 87 3.58 -1.64 -6.80
C LYS A 87 3.19 -0.35 -6.07
N VAL A 88 3.06 -0.41 -4.74
CA VAL A 88 2.69 0.75 -3.92
C VAL A 88 3.84 1.76 -3.83
N ALA A 89 5.10 1.31 -3.80
CA ALA A 89 6.27 2.20 -3.75
C ALA A 89 6.41 3.06 -5.01
N ASN A 90 5.99 2.54 -6.17
CA ASN A 90 6.01 3.27 -7.44
C ASN A 90 4.71 4.02 -7.74
N PHE A 91 3.71 3.91 -6.87
CA PHE A 91 2.43 4.58 -7.04
C PHE A 91 2.54 6.07 -6.68
N LYS A 92 1.97 6.93 -7.53
CA LYS A 92 1.93 8.38 -7.31
C LYS A 92 0.49 8.84 -7.17
N PHE A 93 0.20 9.53 -6.07
CA PHE A 93 -1.13 10.07 -5.85
C PHE A 93 -1.49 11.17 -6.86
N GLU A 94 -0.49 11.87 -7.39
CA GLU A 94 -0.64 12.91 -8.40
C GLU A 94 -1.21 12.34 -9.71
N ASP A 95 -0.72 11.17 -10.12
CA ASP A 95 -1.18 10.50 -11.34
C ASP A 95 -2.65 10.10 -11.20
N LEU A 96 -3.02 9.45 -10.08
CA LEU A 96 -4.42 9.10 -9.81
C LEU A 96 -5.32 10.33 -9.67
N GLN A 97 -4.82 11.42 -9.08
CA GLN A 97 -5.58 12.67 -8.99
C GLN A 97 -5.82 13.28 -10.37
N ALA A 98 -4.85 13.22 -11.27
CA ALA A 98 -4.98 13.69 -12.64
C ALA A 98 -5.99 12.84 -13.42
N GLU A 99 -5.95 11.52 -13.26
CA GLU A 99 -6.92 10.60 -13.86
C GLU A 99 -8.35 10.88 -13.39
N LEU A 100 -8.57 11.07 -12.08
CA LEU A 100 -9.90 11.42 -11.56
C LEU A 100 -10.41 12.76 -12.08
N LYS A 101 -9.53 13.77 -12.23
CA LYS A 101 -9.90 15.06 -12.85
C LYS A 101 -10.30 14.89 -14.30
N SER A 102 -9.55 14.10 -15.06
CA SER A 102 -9.87 13.77 -16.46
C SER A 102 -11.21 13.05 -16.56
N LEU A 103 -11.45 12.06 -15.69
CA LEU A 103 -12.70 11.31 -15.64
C LEU A 103 -13.89 12.23 -15.29
N ALA A 104 -13.71 13.16 -14.35
CA ALA A 104 -14.72 14.16 -14.02
C ALA A 104 -15.09 15.06 -15.22
N ALA A 105 -14.08 15.52 -15.98
CA ALA A 105 -14.30 16.32 -17.18
C ALA A 105 -15.06 15.51 -18.25
N ASN A 106 -14.65 14.26 -18.50
CA ASN A 106 -15.30 13.38 -19.45
C ASN A 106 -16.76 13.07 -19.06
N LEU A 107 -17.03 12.90 -17.77
CA LEU A 107 -18.39 12.68 -17.28
C LEU A 107 -19.28 13.91 -17.47
N LYS A 108 -18.74 15.11 -17.22
CA LYS A 108 -19.44 16.36 -17.48
C LYS A 108 -19.74 16.56 -18.97
N ASP A 109 -18.78 16.25 -19.84
CA ASP A 109 -18.98 16.30 -21.28
C ASP A 109 -20.04 15.28 -21.74
N CYS A 110 -20.08 14.09 -21.12
CA CYS A 110 -21.11 13.09 -21.36
C CYS A 110 -22.50 13.61 -20.97
N GLU A 111 -22.65 14.21 -19.79
CA GLU A 111 -23.90 14.82 -19.32
C GLU A 111 -24.42 15.89 -20.30
N VAL A 112 -23.55 16.78 -20.78
CA VAL A 112 -23.90 17.79 -21.79
C VAL A 112 -24.37 17.14 -23.10
N ARG A 113 -23.72 16.07 -23.55
CA ARG A 113 -24.12 15.34 -24.77
C ARG A 113 -25.46 14.65 -24.60
N VAL A 114 -25.71 14.01 -23.46
CA VAL A 114 -27.01 13.40 -23.13
C VAL A 114 -28.11 14.46 -23.17
N GLY A 115 -27.89 15.61 -22.52
CA GLY A 115 -28.84 16.73 -22.57
C GLY A 115 -29.18 17.15 -24.00
N ARG A 116 -28.18 17.31 -24.87
CA ARG A 116 -28.42 17.65 -26.29
C ARG A 116 -29.20 16.59 -27.05
N VAL A 117 -28.98 15.30 -26.77
CA VAL A 117 -29.72 14.21 -27.44
C VAL A 117 -31.17 14.22 -26.99
N VAL A 118 -31.43 14.44 -25.70
CA VAL A 118 -32.79 14.52 -25.15
C VAL A 118 -33.54 15.75 -25.68
N GLU A 119 -32.88 16.91 -25.76
CA GLU A 119 -33.46 18.14 -26.30
C GLU A 119 -33.83 18.04 -27.78
N ARG A 120 -33.00 17.34 -28.58
CA ARG A 120 -33.19 17.19 -30.03
C ARG A 120 -34.12 16.04 -30.42
N SER A 121 -34.50 15.19 -29.47
CA SER A 121 -35.37 14.04 -29.69
C SER A 121 -36.82 14.35 -29.32
N ASP A 122 -37.76 13.91 -30.16
CA ASP A 122 -39.18 13.94 -29.87
C ASP A 122 -39.51 13.06 -28.65
N GLU A 123 -40.54 13.42 -27.89
CA GLU A 123 -40.94 12.68 -26.68
C GLU A 123 -41.20 11.19 -26.93
N ALA A 124 -41.69 10.82 -28.12
CA ALA A 124 -41.91 9.43 -28.52
C ALA A 124 -40.63 8.60 -28.70
N HIS A 125 -39.46 9.24 -28.85
CA HIS A 125 -38.18 8.60 -29.19
C HIS A 125 -37.08 8.81 -28.13
N ARG A 126 -37.39 9.44 -26.98
CA ARG A 126 -36.41 9.69 -25.91
C ARG A 126 -36.03 8.44 -25.13
N GLU A 127 -36.97 7.53 -24.94
CA GLU A 127 -36.76 6.29 -24.22
C GLU A 127 -36.38 5.15 -25.19
N PRO A 128 -35.51 4.21 -24.76
CA PRO A 128 -34.99 4.00 -23.40
C PRO A 128 -33.70 4.77 -23.07
N PHE A 129 -33.21 5.60 -24.00
CA PHE A 129 -31.90 6.24 -23.88
C PHE A 129 -31.82 7.19 -22.67
N GLN A 130 -32.82 8.06 -22.49
CA GLN A 130 -32.83 9.03 -21.40
C GLN A 130 -32.80 8.35 -20.03
N GLY A 131 -33.66 7.35 -19.79
CA GLY A 131 -33.67 6.60 -18.55
C GLY A 131 -32.33 5.93 -18.25
N LYS A 132 -31.76 5.24 -19.24
CA LYS A 132 -30.47 4.53 -19.06
C LYS A 132 -29.28 5.46 -18.86
N MET A 133 -29.23 6.58 -19.56
CA MET A 133 -28.15 7.55 -19.39
C MET A 133 -28.26 8.29 -18.06
N ASN A 134 -29.46 8.59 -17.58
CA ASN A 134 -29.63 9.21 -16.26
C ASN A 134 -29.20 8.26 -15.13
N GLU A 135 -29.56 6.98 -15.22
CA GLU A 135 -29.11 5.94 -14.28
C GLU A 135 -27.58 5.83 -14.26
N PHE A 136 -26.96 5.77 -15.45
CA PHE A 136 -25.51 5.77 -15.59
C PHE A 136 -24.84 7.01 -14.99
N LEU A 137 -25.31 8.22 -15.32
CA LEU A 137 -24.73 9.48 -14.85
C LEU A 137 -24.84 9.61 -13.32
N ALA A 138 -25.95 9.19 -12.73
CA ALA A 138 -26.14 9.17 -11.29
C ALA A 138 -25.15 8.21 -10.59
N SER A 139 -25.01 6.98 -11.10
CA SER A 139 -24.05 6.00 -10.57
C SER A 139 -22.62 6.50 -10.72
N ALA A 140 -22.22 6.88 -11.94
CA ALA A 140 -20.86 7.31 -12.23
C ALA A 140 -20.43 8.56 -11.43
N THR A 141 -21.36 9.50 -11.19
CA THR A 141 -21.08 10.68 -10.36
C THR A 141 -20.86 10.28 -8.90
N THR A 142 -21.66 9.35 -8.39
CA THR A 142 -21.54 8.83 -7.03
C THR A 142 -20.20 8.11 -6.85
N ASP A 143 -19.85 7.21 -7.77
CA ASP A 143 -18.60 6.46 -7.73
C ASP A 143 -17.38 7.39 -7.80
N LEU A 144 -17.42 8.39 -8.70
CA LEU A 144 -16.36 9.39 -8.83
C LEU A 144 -16.15 10.20 -7.54
N GLN A 145 -17.24 10.56 -6.84
CA GLN A 145 -17.16 11.23 -5.54
C GLN A 145 -16.54 10.33 -4.48
N GLN A 146 -16.97 9.06 -4.40
CA GLN A 146 -16.45 8.08 -3.45
C GLN A 146 -14.96 7.82 -3.66
N GLU A 147 -14.52 7.64 -4.90
CA GLU A 147 -13.10 7.46 -5.23
C GLU A 147 -12.28 8.71 -4.91
N GLY A 148 -12.82 9.91 -5.18
CA GLY A 148 -12.19 11.17 -4.80
C GLY A 148 -12.03 11.32 -3.28
N GLU A 149 -13.01 10.89 -2.50
CA GLU A 149 -12.91 10.87 -1.04
C GLU A 149 -11.95 9.78 -0.53
N ALA A 150 -11.97 8.59 -1.13
CA ALA A 150 -11.03 7.52 -0.84
C ALA A 150 -9.59 7.98 -1.04
N LEU A 151 -9.30 8.63 -2.17
CA LEU A 151 -7.99 9.23 -2.45
C LEU A 151 -7.57 10.23 -1.37
N ARG A 152 -8.45 11.18 -1.01
CA ARG A 152 -8.16 12.17 0.05
C ARG A 152 -7.92 11.51 1.41
N ARG A 153 -8.65 10.44 1.73
CA ARG A 153 -8.45 9.69 2.98
C ARG A 153 -7.11 8.96 2.98
N CYS A 154 -6.72 8.36 1.85
CA CYS A 154 -5.44 7.68 1.71
C CYS A 154 -4.25 8.64 1.83
N GLN A 155 -4.35 9.85 1.27
CA GLN A 155 -3.30 10.87 1.39
C GLN A 155 -3.09 11.43 2.81
N LYS A 156 -4.12 11.36 3.67
CA LYS A 156 -4.07 11.88 5.05
C LYS A 156 -3.55 10.87 6.07
N LYS A 157 -3.48 9.58 5.71
CA LYS A 157 -3.02 8.50 6.59
C LYS A 157 -1.52 8.28 6.46
#